data_AF-W2W008-F1
#
_entry.id   AF-W2W008-F1
#
_cell.length_a   1.000
_cell.length_b   1.000
_cell.length_c   1.000
_cell.angle_alpha   90.00
_cell.angle_beta   90.00
_cell.angle_gamma   90.00
#
_symmetry.space_group_name_H-M   'P 1'
#
loop_
_entity.id
_entity.type
_entity.pdbx_description
1 polymer ?
#
loop_
_entity_poly.entity_id
_entity_poly.type
_entity_poly.pdbx_seq_one_letter_code
_entity_poly.pdbx_strand_id
1 'polypeptide(L)'
;VFPEHKFEIVKHLQSLDKVVGMTGDGVNDAPALAQADIGIAVDDATDAARAAADIVLVSPGLSVIITAIRMSREIFLRMKNYAMYSIAMTVRIVFTFGILTVAWNWYFPPILVVILAILNDGTILTISKDNVVASPHPDSWKLKEVFISSISFGLWLTLSTIVLFAIVNNSSGFESTGVENLCVGCMKDECHDFFQGQYQTCVMENNATGCGEMTGSVPQAASVSDVGAFRESAINAYWTQYQEKYDSRSKLFEDLADVHLNWLPNDAKPSAETAYNQFVYSYTLGVGGEAYEGDYDVFNAAQLGKGVTFIGNDEVPITNEVSFCDYVWGFSNWNSTWTRDNEMIGPGIQRKEGVLRSLVYLQVSISGQALIFVTRTAGSNNWFFAEKPCNLLLIAFVFAQVVASVIGWIGFGGYPTDRIAVIGCGGGYTLIAWLWAIVWQFPLDLIKFTVNYILTKNTYASKAFTERINAGHPTMTHSVVTNTQRSIRASRTV
;
A
#
# COMPACT_ATOMS: atom_id res chain seq x y z
N VAL A 1 58.03 15.62 10.97
CA VAL A 1 56.82 15.99 11.76
C VAL A 1 56.91 15.21 13.06
N PHE A 2 56.94 15.90 14.21
CA PHE A 2 56.98 15.24 15.52
C PHE A 2 55.62 14.62 15.86
N PRO A 3 55.54 13.64 16.78
CA PRO A 3 54.29 12.97 17.15
C PRO A 3 53.20 13.95 17.61
N GLU A 4 53.56 14.91 18.45
CA GLU A 4 52.68 15.99 18.94
C GLU A 4 52.11 16.82 17.78
N HIS A 5 52.95 17.14 16.79
CA HIS A 5 52.51 17.90 15.61
C HIS A 5 51.52 17.09 14.77
N LYS A 6 51.63 15.76 14.67
CA LYS A 6 50.66 14.93 13.93
C LYS A 6 49.27 15.04 14.57
N PHE A 7 49.21 14.93 15.90
CA PHE A 7 47.97 15.08 16.66
C PHE A 7 47.35 16.48 16.49
N GLU A 8 48.15 17.53 16.62
CA GLU A 8 47.69 18.91 16.44
C GLU A 8 47.19 19.19 15.03
N ILE A 9 47.85 18.66 13.99
CA ILE A 9 47.41 18.80 12.60
C ILE A 9 46.04 18.16 12.38
N VAL A 10 45.83 16.94 12.88
CA VAL A 10 44.52 16.25 12.78
C VAL A 10 43.45 17.08 13.47
N LYS A 11 43.71 17.53 14.69
CA LYS A 11 42.78 18.37 15.46
C LYS A 11 42.45 19.69 14.75
N HIS A 12 43.45 20.31 14.13
CA HIS A 12 43.25 21.55 13.40
C HIS A 12 42.41 21.33 12.13
N LEU A 13 42.66 20.25 11.38
CA LEU A 13 41.84 19.90 10.21
C LEU A 13 40.40 19.56 10.59
N GLN A 14 40.18 18.87 11.71
CA GLN A 14 38.85 18.62 12.27
C GLN A 14 38.15 19.93 12.67
N SER A 15 38.88 20.91 13.21
CA SER A 15 38.32 22.23 13.54
C SER A 15 37.84 23.03 12.32
N LEU A 16 38.29 22.65 11.11
CA LEU A 16 37.84 23.21 9.83
C LEU A 16 36.66 22.43 9.21
N ASP A 17 35.96 21.62 10.00
CA ASP A 17 34.81 20.80 9.60
C ASP A 17 35.15 19.85 8.42
N LYS A 18 36.37 19.29 8.45
CA LYS A 18 36.82 18.26 7.51
C LYS A 18 36.83 16.91 8.19
N VAL A 19 36.39 15.89 7.46
CA VAL A 19 36.58 14.49 7.84
C VAL A 19 38.01 14.10 7.47
N VAL A 20 38.80 13.71 8.47
CA VAL A 20 40.24 13.47 8.36
C VAL A 20 40.53 11.97 8.48
N GLY A 21 41.05 11.39 7.40
CA GLY A 21 41.70 10.08 7.43
C GLY A 21 43.20 10.24 7.65
N MET A 22 43.76 9.52 8.62
CA MET A 22 45.20 9.53 8.92
C MET A 22 45.80 8.14 8.74
N THR A 23 46.96 8.06 8.07
CA THR A 23 47.73 6.82 7.97
C THR A 23 48.91 6.82 8.94
N GLY A 24 49.24 5.69 9.54
CA GLY A 24 50.39 5.54 10.43
C GLY A 24 50.95 4.12 10.49
N ASP A 25 52.21 4.00 10.90
CA ASP A 25 52.97 2.74 10.96
C ASP A 25 53.57 2.49 12.36
N GLY A 26 54.04 3.53 13.03
CA GLY A 26 54.71 3.43 14.32
C GLY A 26 53.84 3.70 15.55
N VAL A 27 54.35 3.30 16.72
CA VAL A 27 53.75 3.57 18.05
C VAL A 27 53.52 5.08 18.27
N ASN A 28 54.38 5.90 17.68
CA ASN A 28 54.30 7.36 17.73
C ASN A 28 53.06 7.95 17.02
N ASP A 29 52.47 7.18 16.11
CA ASP A 29 51.30 7.61 15.34
C ASP A 29 50.00 7.23 16.03
N ALA A 30 50.05 6.35 17.04
CA ALA A 30 48.87 5.86 17.76
C ALA A 30 47.97 6.98 18.32
N PRO A 31 48.49 8.04 18.98
CA PRO A 31 47.63 9.12 19.48
C PRO A 31 46.93 9.89 18.37
N ALA A 32 47.60 10.07 17.23
CA ALA A 32 47.08 10.82 16.11
C ALA A 32 46.13 9.98 15.23
N LEU A 33 46.38 8.67 15.11
CA LEU A 33 45.47 7.68 14.53
C LEU A 33 44.15 7.63 15.30
N ALA A 34 44.22 7.57 16.64
CA ALA A 34 43.04 7.54 17.50
C ALA A 34 42.27 8.87 17.53
N GLN A 35 42.94 10.00 17.24
CA GLN A 35 42.29 11.31 17.15
C GLN A 35 41.61 11.55 15.79
N ALA A 36 42.08 10.89 14.73
CA ALA A 36 41.51 11.03 13.40
C ALA A 36 40.09 10.46 13.33
N ASP A 37 39.28 10.94 12.39
CA ASP A 37 37.94 10.38 12.18
C ASP A 37 38.01 8.95 11.63
N ILE A 38 39.10 8.65 10.90
CA ILE A 38 39.45 7.30 10.43
C ILE A 38 40.98 7.13 10.55
N GLY A 39 41.42 6.34 11.52
CA GLY A 39 42.79 5.86 11.65
C GLY A 39 43.06 4.67 10.73
N ILE A 40 44.12 4.72 9.92
CA ILE A 40 44.51 3.68 8.97
C ILE A 40 45.92 3.18 9.27
N ALA A 41 46.04 1.95 9.76
CA ALA A 41 47.32 1.29 9.93
C ALA A 41 47.77 0.64 8.62
N VAL A 42 49.01 0.86 8.21
CA VAL A 42 49.61 0.20 7.04
C VAL A 42 49.96 -1.27 7.33
N ASP A 43 50.22 -2.06 6.29
CA ASP A 43 50.49 -3.50 6.40
C ASP A 43 51.66 -3.81 7.33
N ASP A 44 52.78 -3.08 7.22
CA ASP A 44 53.94 -3.24 8.11
C ASP A 44 53.84 -2.43 9.42
N ALA A 45 52.65 -2.01 9.84
CA ALA A 45 52.46 -1.22 11.06
C ALA A 45 52.68 -2.06 12.33
N THR A 46 53.24 -1.40 13.36
CA THR A 46 53.41 -1.96 14.71
C THR A 46 52.07 -2.36 15.32
N ASP A 47 52.05 -3.38 16.19
CA ASP A 47 50.81 -3.83 16.87
C ASP A 47 50.11 -2.70 17.64
N ALA A 48 50.89 -1.76 18.19
CA ALA A 48 50.35 -0.58 18.86
C ALA A 48 49.61 0.36 17.88
N ALA A 49 50.14 0.56 16.67
CA ALA A 49 49.47 1.36 15.64
C ALA A 49 48.22 0.64 15.08
N ARG A 50 48.29 -0.68 14.89
CA ARG A 50 47.14 -1.50 14.49
C ARG A 50 46.02 -1.48 15.51
N ALA A 51 46.35 -1.51 16.80
CA ALA A 51 45.38 -1.42 17.88
C ALA A 51 44.73 -0.03 18.00
N ALA A 52 45.42 1.02 17.56
CA ALA A 52 44.92 2.40 17.58
C ALA A 52 44.16 2.81 16.32
N ALA A 53 44.20 2.02 15.25
CA ALA A 53 43.57 2.33 13.97
C ALA A 53 42.18 1.68 13.83
N ASP A 54 41.27 2.36 13.11
CA ASP A 54 39.94 1.83 12.76
C ASP A 54 39.99 0.81 11.60
N ILE A 55 40.97 0.98 10.71
CA ILE A 55 41.18 0.12 9.54
C ILE A 55 42.65 -0.31 9.49
N VAL A 56 42.88 -1.62 9.35
CA VAL A 56 44.22 -2.18 9.13
C VAL A 56 44.30 -2.69 7.69
N LEU A 57 45.26 -2.15 6.93
CA LEU A 57 45.51 -2.59 5.56
C LEU A 57 46.34 -3.88 5.59
N VAL A 58 45.93 -4.88 4.80
CA VAL A 58 46.66 -6.16 4.62
C VAL A 58 47.47 -6.17 3.32
N SER A 59 47.59 -4.99 2.70
CA SER A 59 48.34 -4.81 1.46
C SER A 59 48.92 -3.41 1.44
N PRO A 60 50.20 -3.24 1.06
CA PRO A 60 50.83 -1.94 1.04
C PRO A 60 50.30 -1.06 -0.09
N GLY A 61 50.35 0.25 0.11
CA GLY A 61 50.17 1.25 -0.94
C GLY A 61 48.91 2.11 -0.82
N LEU A 62 49.04 3.38 -1.24
CA LEU A 62 47.96 4.37 -1.22
C LEU A 62 46.75 3.97 -2.09
N SER A 63 46.98 3.15 -3.13
CA SER A 63 45.93 2.65 -4.01
C SER A 63 44.87 1.83 -3.28
N VAL A 64 45.25 1.11 -2.21
CA VAL A 64 44.33 0.31 -1.40
C VAL A 64 43.34 1.23 -0.66
N ILE A 65 43.83 2.36 -0.16
CA ILE A 65 42.99 3.37 0.52
C ILE A 65 41.99 3.98 -0.45
N ILE A 66 42.40 4.31 -1.68
CA ILE A 66 41.48 4.83 -2.71
C ILE A 66 40.39 3.80 -3.04
N THR A 67 40.76 2.53 -3.14
CA THR A 67 39.83 1.43 -3.39
C THR A 67 38.85 1.26 -2.22
N ALA A 68 39.34 1.30 -0.99
CA ALA A 68 38.52 1.24 0.22
C ALA A 68 37.52 2.40 0.30
N ILE A 69 37.95 3.63 0.01
CA ILE A 69 37.08 4.81 -0.04
C ILE A 69 36.00 4.63 -1.11
N ARG A 70 36.35 4.14 -2.31
CA ARG A 70 35.37 3.90 -3.37
C ARG A 70 34.31 2.87 -2.95
N MET A 71 34.74 1.72 -2.43
CA MET A 71 33.84 0.67 -1.94
C MET A 71 32.95 1.16 -0.79
N SER A 72 33.51 1.94 0.14
CA SER A 72 32.77 2.55 1.23
C SER A 72 31.65 3.46 0.72
N ARG A 73 31.90 4.28 -0.32
CA ARG A 73 30.88 5.13 -0.94
C ARG A 73 29.78 4.33 -1.64
N GLU A 74 30.12 3.21 -2.27
CA GLU A 74 29.13 2.31 -2.88
C GLU A 74 28.22 1.69 -1.82
N ILE A 75 28.79 1.21 -0.71
CA ILE A 75 28.03 0.66 0.43
C ILE A 75 27.15 1.74 1.06
N PHE A 76 27.69 2.94 1.30
CA PHE A 76 26.95 4.06 1.88
C PHE A 76 25.74 4.45 1.04
N LEU A 77 25.88 4.48 -0.29
CA LEU A 77 24.78 4.81 -1.19
C LEU A 77 23.71 3.69 -1.20
N ARG A 78 24.10 2.41 -1.12
CA ARG A 78 23.13 1.31 -0.93
C ARG A 78 22.35 1.46 0.37
N MET A 79 23.00 1.83 1.48
CA MET A 79 22.34 2.07 2.77
C MET A 79 21.35 3.23 2.69
N LYS A 80 21.71 4.34 2.03
CA LYS A 80 20.82 5.48 1.81
C LYS A 80 19.61 5.12 0.96
N ASN A 81 19.82 4.37 -0.14
CA ASN A 81 18.75 3.89 -1.01
C ASN A 81 17.77 2.96 -0.29
N TYR A 82 18.29 2.05 0.55
CA TYR A 82 17.51 1.21 1.44
C TYR A 82 16.69 2.05 2.44
N ALA A 83 17.32 3.01 3.13
CA ALA A 83 16.64 3.86 4.10
C ALA A 83 15.50 4.66 3.44
N MET A 84 15.74 5.22 2.24
CA MET A 84 14.69 5.94 1.50
C MET A 84 13.50 5.04 1.17
N TYR A 85 13.79 3.81 0.73
CA TYR A 85 12.77 2.83 0.43
C TYR A 85 11.92 2.46 1.66
N SER A 86 12.57 2.08 2.77
CA SER A 86 11.87 1.64 3.98
C SER A 86 11.01 2.73 4.62
N ILE A 87 11.48 3.99 4.58
CA ILE A 87 10.70 5.13 5.07
C ILE A 87 9.50 5.36 4.15
N ALA A 88 9.69 5.38 2.83
CA ALA A 88 8.61 5.61 1.88
C ALA A 88 7.52 4.53 1.93
N MET A 89 7.90 3.27 2.08
CA MET A 89 6.96 2.15 2.20
C MET A 89 6.15 2.23 3.51
N THR A 90 6.79 2.57 4.62
CA THR A 90 6.10 2.80 5.91
C THR A 90 5.06 3.91 5.78
N VAL A 91 5.44 5.05 5.21
CA VAL A 91 4.52 6.17 4.94
C VAL A 91 3.35 5.70 4.08
N ARG A 92 3.63 4.97 3.00
CA ARG A 92 2.59 4.47 2.10
C ARG A 92 1.57 3.59 2.83
N ILE A 93 2.02 2.55 3.53
CA ILE A 93 1.12 1.59 4.19
C ILE A 93 0.24 2.30 5.23
N VAL A 94 0.87 3.10 6.10
CA VAL A 94 0.17 3.79 7.19
C VAL A 94 -0.87 4.77 6.66
N PHE A 95 -0.50 5.63 5.70
CA PHE A 95 -1.43 6.62 5.16
C PHE A 95 -2.50 5.97 4.28
N THR A 96 -2.17 4.97 3.46
CA THR A 96 -3.15 4.31 2.59
C THR A 96 -4.25 3.64 3.41
N PHE A 97 -3.89 2.73 4.32
CA PHE A 97 -4.90 1.99 5.08
C PHE A 97 -5.54 2.85 6.19
N GLY A 98 -4.79 3.81 6.75
CA GLY A 98 -5.34 4.79 7.69
C GLY A 98 -6.43 5.67 7.07
N ILE A 99 -6.19 6.21 5.87
CA ILE A 99 -7.18 7.03 5.15
C ILE A 99 -8.38 6.19 4.73
N LEU A 100 -8.17 4.99 4.18
CA LEU A 100 -9.29 4.12 3.76
C LEU A 100 -10.21 3.74 4.94
N THR A 101 -9.62 3.47 6.11
CA THR A 101 -10.39 3.16 7.32
C THR A 101 -11.21 4.37 7.79
N VAL A 102 -10.59 5.56 7.84
CA VAL A 102 -11.24 6.78 8.38
C VAL A 102 -12.29 7.35 7.42
N ALA A 103 -12.01 7.37 6.12
CA ALA A 103 -12.87 8.05 5.14
C ALA A 103 -13.97 7.14 4.57
N TRP A 104 -13.76 5.83 4.47
CA TRP A 104 -14.72 4.89 3.85
C TRP A 104 -15.15 3.74 4.77
N ASN A 105 -14.73 3.72 6.05
CA ASN A 105 -14.99 2.60 6.97
C ASN A 105 -14.55 1.24 6.37
N TRP A 106 -13.51 1.26 5.53
CA TRP A 106 -13.08 0.09 4.78
C TRP A 106 -11.83 -0.53 5.41
N TYR A 107 -11.96 -1.79 5.83
CA TYR A 107 -10.92 -2.51 6.54
C TYR A 107 -10.10 -3.40 5.60
N PHE A 108 -8.79 -3.29 5.70
CA PHE A 108 -7.85 -4.14 4.99
C PHE A 108 -7.38 -5.31 5.88
N PRO A 109 -7.45 -6.56 5.42
CA PRO A 109 -7.14 -7.72 6.23
C PRO A 109 -5.65 -7.78 6.62
N PRO A 110 -5.30 -8.01 7.90
CA PRO A 110 -3.91 -8.07 8.35
C PRO A 110 -3.08 -9.15 7.66
N ILE A 111 -3.70 -10.27 7.25
CA ILE A 111 -2.99 -11.37 6.56
C ILE A 111 -2.37 -10.89 5.24
N LEU A 112 -3.05 -10.02 4.48
CA LEU A 112 -2.50 -9.46 3.25
C LEU A 112 -1.35 -8.49 3.53
N VAL A 113 -1.41 -7.73 4.63
CA VAL A 113 -0.29 -6.87 5.05
C VAL A 113 0.94 -7.69 5.41
N VAL A 114 0.75 -8.81 6.12
CA VAL A 114 1.85 -9.73 6.45
C VAL A 114 2.47 -10.31 5.18
N ILE A 115 1.66 -10.71 4.20
CA ILE A 115 2.16 -11.21 2.92
C ILE A 115 2.92 -10.12 2.16
N LEU A 116 2.40 -8.89 2.13
CA LEU A 116 3.11 -7.74 1.55
C LEU A 116 4.48 -7.54 2.21
N ALA A 117 4.55 -7.62 3.55
CA ALA A 117 5.79 -7.47 4.30
C ALA A 117 6.79 -8.58 3.96
N ILE A 118 6.36 -9.85 3.97
CA ILE A 118 7.24 -10.99 3.64
C ILE A 118 7.80 -10.89 2.22
N LEU A 119 6.95 -10.58 1.24
CA LEU A 119 7.37 -10.43 -0.15
C LEU A 119 8.32 -9.25 -0.31
N ASN A 120 8.06 -8.14 0.39
CA ASN A 120 8.91 -6.97 0.35
C ASN A 120 10.29 -7.26 0.96
N ASP A 121 10.34 -7.78 2.19
CA ASP A 121 11.58 -8.07 2.91
C ASP A 121 12.47 -9.05 2.13
N GLY A 122 11.88 -10.05 1.48
CA GLY A 122 12.61 -10.96 0.59
C GLY A 122 13.32 -10.22 -0.56
N THR A 123 12.67 -9.24 -1.18
CA THR A 123 13.28 -8.43 -2.25
C THR A 123 14.29 -7.41 -1.74
N ILE A 124 14.07 -6.83 -0.56
CA ILE A 124 14.94 -5.83 0.07
C ILE A 124 16.36 -6.38 0.29
N LEU A 125 16.50 -7.66 0.65
CA LEU A 125 17.81 -8.30 0.86
C LEU A 125 18.74 -8.16 -0.35
N THR A 126 18.18 -8.05 -1.56
CA THR A 126 18.95 -7.91 -2.80
C THR A 126 19.57 -6.51 -2.99
N ILE A 127 19.07 -5.48 -2.31
CA ILE A 127 19.60 -4.11 -2.36
C ILE A 127 21.06 -4.07 -1.88
N SER A 128 21.42 -4.94 -0.93
CA SER A 128 22.80 -5.06 -0.43
C SER A 128 23.82 -5.41 -1.53
N LYS A 129 23.38 -6.11 -2.58
CA LYS A 129 24.19 -6.56 -3.72
C LYS A 129 23.91 -5.75 -5.00
N ASP A 130 23.26 -4.58 -4.89
CA ASP A 130 22.93 -3.79 -6.08
C ASP A 130 24.16 -3.12 -6.71
N ASN A 131 24.11 -2.95 -8.03
CA ASN A 131 25.16 -2.31 -8.80
C ASN A 131 24.97 -0.79 -8.74
N VAL A 132 25.59 -0.16 -7.74
CA VAL A 132 25.53 1.28 -7.49
C VAL A 132 26.86 1.92 -7.86
N VAL A 133 26.82 3.08 -8.53
CA VAL A 133 28.02 3.85 -8.88
C VAL A 133 28.41 4.74 -7.70
N ALA A 134 29.66 4.65 -7.25
CA ALA A 134 30.19 5.48 -6.17
C ALA A 134 30.00 6.99 -6.46
N SER A 135 29.53 7.74 -5.46
CA SER A 135 29.45 9.20 -5.57
C SER A 135 30.85 9.80 -5.81
N PRO A 136 31.02 10.72 -6.77
CA PRO A 136 32.31 11.36 -7.03
C PRO A 136 32.75 12.27 -5.87
N HIS A 137 31.78 12.84 -5.14
CA HIS A 137 32.02 13.69 -3.98
C HIS A 137 31.74 12.94 -2.67
N PRO A 138 32.44 13.28 -1.56
CA PRO A 138 32.07 12.78 -0.25
C PRO A 138 30.61 13.16 0.06
N ASP A 139 29.77 12.17 0.29
CA ASP A 139 28.39 12.37 0.74
C ASP A 139 28.33 12.20 2.26
N SER A 140 27.40 12.91 2.90
CA SER A 140 27.14 12.78 4.33
C SER A 140 25.67 12.45 4.56
N TRP A 141 25.33 11.86 5.71
CA TRP A 141 23.96 11.43 5.97
C TRP A 141 23.05 12.63 6.25
N LYS A 142 22.51 13.22 5.19
CA LYS A 142 21.55 14.31 5.29
C LYS A 142 20.15 13.77 5.54
N LEU A 143 19.84 13.43 6.80
CA LEU A 143 18.57 12.84 7.22
C LEU A 143 17.36 13.61 6.68
N LYS A 144 17.39 14.95 6.74
CA LYS A 144 16.28 15.79 6.26
C LYS A 144 15.96 15.56 4.78
N GLU A 145 16.98 15.48 3.92
CA GLU A 145 16.80 15.24 2.48
C GLU A 145 16.23 13.85 2.22
N VAL A 146 16.72 12.85 2.95
CA VAL A 146 16.24 11.46 2.89
C VAL A 146 14.76 11.39 3.31
N PHE A 147 14.38 11.98 4.44
CA PHE A 147 13.00 11.97 4.93
C PHE A 147 12.05 12.70 3.98
N ILE A 148 12.39 13.90 3.51
CA ILE A 148 11.52 14.69 2.61
C ILE A 148 11.25 13.93 1.31
N SER A 149 12.30 13.35 0.71
CA SER A 149 12.17 12.57 -0.53
C SER A 149 11.29 11.33 -0.32
N SER A 150 11.54 10.59 0.77
CA SER A 150 10.83 9.35 1.07
C SER A 150 9.35 9.58 1.38
N ILE A 151 9.03 10.61 2.17
CA ILE A 151 7.65 11.00 2.47
C ILE A 151 6.92 11.39 1.18
N SER A 152 7.58 12.14 0.29
CA SER A 152 7.00 12.55 -1.00
C SER A 152 6.65 11.34 -1.87
N PHE A 153 7.52 10.33 -1.95
CA PHE A 153 7.25 9.09 -2.67
C PHE A 153 6.09 8.29 -2.04
N GLY A 154 6.09 8.16 -0.72
CA GLY A 154 5.04 7.45 0.02
C GLY A 154 3.65 8.09 -0.15
N LEU A 155 3.58 9.43 -0.08
CA LEU A 155 2.34 10.18 -0.28
C LEU A 155 1.82 10.09 -1.73
N TRP A 156 2.72 10.14 -2.72
CA TRP A 156 2.33 9.94 -4.12
C TRP A 156 1.73 8.55 -4.38
N LEU A 157 2.37 7.50 -3.87
CA LEU A 157 1.86 6.14 -3.99
C LEU A 157 0.56 5.93 -3.20
N THR A 158 0.39 6.63 -2.07
CA THR A 158 -0.88 6.66 -1.34
C THR A 158 -1.97 7.29 -2.20
N LEU A 159 -1.70 8.45 -2.81
CA LEU A 159 -2.65 9.11 -3.72
C LEU A 159 -3.05 8.19 -4.87
N SER A 160 -2.10 7.49 -5.50
CA SER A 160 -2.38 6.51 -6.55
C SER A 160 -3.37 5.43 -6.10
N THR A 161 -3.22 4.95 -4.87
CA THR A 161 -4.07 3.88 -4.32
C THR A 161 -5.47 4.40 -3.98
N ILE A 162 -5.57 5.60 -3.38
CA ILE A 162 -6.85 6.26 -3.07
C ILE A 162 -7.62 6.60 -4.35
N VAL A 163 -6.95 7.08 -5.40
CA VAL A 163 -7.60 7.39 -6.68
C VAL A 163 -8.13 6.11 -7.33
N LEU A 164 -7.36 5.02 -7.34
CA LEU A 164 -7.85 3.73 -7.83
C LEU A 164 -9.09 3.26 -7.06
N PHE A 165 -9.02 3.30 -5.73
CA PHE A 165 -10.13 2.91 -4.87
C PHE A 165 -11.38 3.76 -5.14
N ALA A 166 -11.23 5.08 -5.23
CA ALA A 166 -12.35 6.00 -5.48
C ALA A 166 -12.99 5.77 -6.86
N ILE A 167 -12.20 5.52 -7.91
CA ILE A 167 -12.73 5.24 -9.25
C ILE A 167 -13.54 3.94 -9.21
N VAL A 168 -13.01 2.88 -8.61
CA VAL A 168 -13.66 1.56 -8.56
C VAL A 168 -14.91 1.58 -7.67
N ASN A 169 -14.88 2.33 -6.57
CA ASN A 169 -15.98 2.39 -5.61
C ASN A 169 -17.14 3.30 -6.06
N ASN A 170 -16.84 4.41 -6.76
CA ASN A 170 -17.84 5.43 -7.07
C ASN A 170 -18.28 5.44 -8.54
N SER A 171 -17.60 4.71 -9.43
CA SER A 171 -17.91 4.72 -10.86
C SER A 171 -17.94 3.32 -11.45
N SER A 172 -18.80 3.11 -12.44
CA SER A 172 -18.76 1.94 -13.33
C SER A 172 -17.70 2.09 -14.44
N GLY A 173 -16.66 2.89 -14.24
CA GLY A 173 -15.72 3.30 -15.29
C GLY A 173 -15.00 2.16 -16.02
N PHE A 174 -14.92 0.97 -15.40
CA PHE A 174 -14.33 -0.22 -16.01
C PHE A 174 -15.35 -1.19 -16.63
N GLU A 175 -16.64 -0.88 -16.62
CA GLU A 175 -17.68 -1.74 -17.21
C GLU A 175 -17.44 -1.95 -18.72
N SER A 176 -16.93 -0.93 -19.41
CA SER A 176 -16.58 -1.00 -20.85
C SER A 176 -15.41 -1.93 -21.18
N THR A 177 -14.60 -2.34 -20.21
CA THR A 177 -13.44 -3.21 -20.42
C THR A 177 -13.75 -4.69 -20.22
N GLY A 178 -15.02 -5.03 -19.97
CA GLY A 178 -15.47 -6.42 -19.76
C GLY A 178 -15.06 -7.01 -18.41
N VAL A 179 -14.69 -6.15 -17.44
CA VAL A 179 -14.44 -6.56 -16.06
C VAL A 179 -15.68 -6.38 -15.21
N GLU A 180 -15.81 -7.21 -14.17
CA GLU A 180 -16.97 -7.22 -13.26
C GLU A 180 -17.14 -5.87 -12.55
N ASN A 181 -18.33 -5.26 -12.58
CA ASN A 181 -18.55 -3.99 -11.87
C ASN A 181 -18.44 -4.18 -10.34
N LEU A 182 -17.63 -3.34 -9.69
CA LEU A 182 -17.39 -3.32 -8.23
C LEU A 182 -18.07 -2.16 -7.51
N CYS A 183 -18.73 -1.24 -8.23
CA CYS A 183 -19.44 -0.11 -7.60
C CYS A 183 -20.73 -0.60 -6.91
N VAL A 184 -20.63 -0.92 -5.63
CA VAL A 184 -21.76 -1.35 -4.79
C VAL A 184 -22.86 -0.28 -4.74
N GLY A 185 -22.48 0.99 -4.56
CA GLY A 185 -23.45 2.09 -4.51
C GLY A 185 -24.26 2.20 -5.80
N CYS A 186 -23.61 2.08 -6.95
CA CYS A 186 -24.26 2.08 -8.26
C CYS A 186 -25.27 0.92 -8.39
N MET A 187 -24.85 -0.30 -7.98
CA MET A 187 -25.73 -1.48 -8.02
C MET A 187 -26.91 -1.37 -7.05
N LYS A 188 -26.72 -0.71 -5.91
CA LYS A 188 -27.77 -0.42 -4.95
C LYS A 188 -28.81 0.54 -5.53
N ASP A 189 -28.37 1.63 -6.16
CA ASP A 189 -29.27 2.62 -6.78
C ASP A 189 -30.03 2.01 -7.96
N GLU A 190 -29.36 1.24 -8.82
CA GLU A 190 -30.01 0.50 -9.91
C GLU A 190 -31.07 -0.50 -9.41
N CYS A 191 -30.81 -1.15 -8.27
CA CYS A 191 -31.78 -2.03 -7.64
C CYS A 191 -33.01 -1.24 -7.14
N HIS A 192 -32.79 -0.10 -6.46
CA HIS A 192 -33.89 0.75 -6.00
C HIS A 192 -34.75 1.26 -7.16
N ASP A 193 -34.13 1.74 -8.23
CA ASP A 193 -34.84 2.20 -9.44
C ASP A 193 -35.66 1.07 -10.08
N PHE A 194 -35.11 -0.15 -10.15
CA PHE A 194 -35.83 -1.32 -10.66
C PHE A 194 -37.08 -1.63 -9.84
N PHE A 195 -36.92 -1.75 -8.52
CA PHE A 195 -38.05 -2.06 -7.64
C PHE A 195 -39.09 -0.93 -7.66
N GLN A 196 -38.67 0.33 -7.66
CA GLN A 196 -39.58 1.47 -7.78
C GLN A 196 -40.40 1.41 -9.08
N GLY A 197 -39.78 1.05 -10.21
CA GLY A 197 -40.49 0.85 -11.47
C GLY A 197 -41.50 -0.31 -11.44
N GLN A 198 -41.16 -1.43 -10.77
CA GLN A 198 -42.08 -2.56 -10.57
C GLN A 198 -43.29 -2.15 -9.73
N TYR A 199 -43.09 -1.42 -8.62
CA TYR A 199 -44.17 -0.92 -7.78
C TYR A 199 -45.09 0.03 -8.56
N GLN A 200 -44.53 1.00 -9.29
CA GLN A 200 -45.30 1.93 -10.11
C GLN A 200 -46.16 1.21 -11.17
N THR A 201 -45.58 0.22 -11.84
CA THR A 201 -46.31 -0.59 -12.84
C THR A 201 -47.45 -1.35 -12.19
N CYS A 202 -47.19 -1.98 -11.04
CA CYS A 202 -48.21 -2.71 -10.30
C CYS A 202 -49.37 -1.81 -9.89
N VAL A 203 -49.11 -0.61 -9.36
CA VAL A 203 -50.16 0.35 -8.95
C VAL A 203 -51.02 0.80 -10.14
N MET A 204 -50.45 0.88 -11.35
CA MET A 204 -51.19 1.23 -12.56
C MET A 204 -52.04 0.08 -13.11
N GLU A 205 -51.57 -1.16 -13.00
CA GLU A 205 -52.22 -2.34 -13.60
C GLU A 205 -53.18 -3.06 -12.64
N ASN A 206 -52.82 -3.15 -11.37
CA ASN A 206 -53.58 -3.79 -10.30
C ASN A 206 -54.01 -2.73 -9.29
N ASN A 207 -55.31 -2.64 -9.04
CA ASN A 207 -55.90 -1.80 -7.99
C ASN A 207 -55.00 -1.88 -6.74
N ALA A 208 -54.51 -0.73 -6.25
CA ALA A 208 -53.29 -0.56 -5.41
C ALA A 208 -53.18 -1.46 -4.15
N THR A 209 -54.25 -2.17 -3.80
CA THR A 209 -54.37 -3.16 -2.73
C THR A 209 -53.46 -4.38 -2.84
N GLY A 210 -52.98 -4.76 -4.04
CA GLY A 210 -52.11 -5.94 -4.23
C GLY A 210 -50.60 -5.62 -4.25
N CYS A 211 -50.25 -4.35 -4.42
CA CYS A 211 -48.88 -3.92 -4.75
C CYS A 211 -48.08 -3.41 -3.56
N GLY A 212 -48.76 -3.08 -2.45
CA GLY A 212 -48.15 -2.66 -1.19
C GLY A 212 -47.06 -1.60 -1.34
N GLU A 213 -47.43 -0.32 -1.47
CA GLU A 213 -46.45 0.78 -1.49
C GLU A 213 -46.08 1.33 -0.09
N MET A 214 -44.94 2.01 -0.03
CA MET A 214 -44.05 2.22 1.12
C MET A 214 -44.30 3.52 1.92
N THR A 215 -44.14 3.40 3.24
CA THR A 215 -43.75 4.42 4.24
C THR A 215 -44.59 5.70 4.37
N GLY A 216 -45.16 5.88 5.57
CA GLY A 216 -45.55 7.20 6.09
C GLY A 216 -46.99 7.66 5.83
N SER A 217 -47.83 6.87 5.17
CA SER A 217 -49.31 6.99 5.15
C SER A 217 -49.90 5.73 4.51
N VAL A 218 -50.05 4.68 5.31
CA VAL A 218 -50.62 3.35 5.03
C VAL A 218 -51.50 3.21 3.77
N PRO A 219 -51.17 2.33 2.80
CA PRO A 219 -52.14 1.65 1.97
C PRO A 219 -52.52 0.30 2.59
N GLN A 220 -53.81 0.13 2.92
CA GLN A 220 -54.35 -1.14 3.42
C GLN A 220 -54.32 -2.20 2.31
N ALA A 221 -53.43 -3.20 2.44
CA ALA A 221 -53.53 -4.41 1.64
C ALA A 221 -54.71 -5.25 2.13
N ALA A 222 -55.57 -5.71 1.20
CA ALA A 222 -56.70 -6.58 1.53
C ALA A 222 -56.28 -8.06 1.64
N SER A 223 -55.11 -8.45 1.11
CA SER A 223 -54.62 -9.83 1.07
C SER A 223 -53.10 -9.92 1.20
N VAL A 224 -52.64 -10.66 2.21
CA VAL A 224 -51.21 -10.91 2.50
C VAL A 224 -50.55 -11.77 1.42
N SER A 225 -51.28 -12.74 0.86
CA SER A 225 -50.76 -13.64 -0.18
C SER A 225 -50.38 -12.89 -1.46
N ASP A 226 -51.14 -11.85 -1.79
CA ASP A 226 -50.98 -11.13 -3.05
C ASP A 226 -49.73 -10.25 -3.01
N VAL A 227 -49.45 -9.64 -1.86
CA VAL A 227 -48.21 -8.89 -1.59
C VAL A 227 -46.99 -9.80 -1.62
N GLY A 228 -47.09 -10.99 -1.03
CA GLY A 228 -46.03 -11.99 -1.06
C GLY A 228 -45.69 -12.46 -2.47
N ALA A 229 -46.72 -12.79 -3.26
CA ALA A 229 -46.58 -13.23 -4.65
C ALA A 229 -46.01 -12.13 -5.56
N PHE A 230 -46.43 -10.87 -5.36
CA PHE A 230 -45.86 -9.74 -6.11
C PHE A 230 -44.36 -9.57 -5.82
N ARG A 231 -43.94 -9.61 -4.55
CA ARG A 231 -42.53 -9.48 -4.16
C ARG A 231 -41.67 -10.62 -4.69
N GLU A 232 -42.17 -11.85 -4.65
CA GLU A 232 -41.48 -13.00 -5.24
C GLU A 232 -41.26 -12.81 -6.75
N SER A 233 -42.31 -12.40 -7.47
CA SER A 233 -42.23 -12.09 -8.90
C SER A 233 -41.21 -10.99 -9.20
N ALA A 234 -41.22 -9.90 -8.42
CA ALA A 234 -40.28 -8.79 -8.56
C ALA A 234 -38.82 -9.21 -8.31
N ILE A 235 -38.57 -10.05 -7.30
CA ILE A 235 -37.23 -10.60 -7.02
C ILE A 235 -36.75 -11.45 -8.20
N ASN A 236 -37.60 -12.33 -8.73
CA ASN A 236 -37.24 -13.18 -9.87
C ASN A 236 -36.98 -12.35 -11.13
N ALA A 237 -37.76 -11.31 -11.37
CA ALA A 237 -37.54 -10.37 -12.47
C ALA A 237 -36.23 -9.59 -12.31
N TYR A 238 -35.91 -9.13 -11.09
CA TYR A 238 -34.64 -8.46 -10.78
C TYR A 238 -33.44 -9.37 -11.10
N TRP A 239 -33.46 -10.63 -10.64
CA TRP A 239 -32.35 -11.55 -10.90
C TRP A 239 -32.20 -11.91 -12.38
N THR A 240 -33.31 -11.94 -13.13
CA THR A 240 -33.26 -12.11 -14.59
C THR A 240 -32.53 -10.94 -15.24
N GLN A 241 -32.89 -9.70 -14.88
CA GLN A 241 -32.21 -8.50 -15.38
C GLN A 241 -30.74 -8.43 -14.93
N TYR A 242 -30.47 -8.82 -13.68
CA TYR A 242 -29.11 -8.88 -13.14
C TYR A 242 -28.24 -9.87 -13.92
N GLN A 243 -28.78 -11.05 -14.25
CA GLN A 243 -28.07 -12.06 -15.03
C GLN A 243 -27.79 -11.62 -16.47
N GLU A 244 -28.67 -10.81 -17.06
CA GLU A 244 -28.45 -10.24 -18.40
C GLU A 244 -27.35 -9.18 -18.42
N LYS A 245 -27.26 -8.35 -17.37
CA LYS A 245 -26.32 -7.22 -17.31
C LYS A 245 -24.97 -7.57 -16.66
N TYR A 246 -24.99 -8.38 -15.62
CA TYR A 246 -23.83 -8.71 -14.78
C TYR A 246 -23.49 -10.19 -14.89
N ASP A 247 -23.91 -11.00 -13.92
CA ASP A 247 -23.56 -12.40 -13.85
C ASP A 247 -24.65 -13.20 -13.11
N SER A 248 -24.51 -14.52 -13.07
CA SER A 248 -25.41 -15.39 -12.33
C SER A 248 -25.48 -15.06 -10.83
N ARG A 249 -26.68 -15.14 -10.26
CA ARG A 249 -26.91 -14.99 -8.80
C ARG A 249 -26.02 -15.90 -7.97
N SER A 250 -25.78 -17.15 -8.42
CA SER A 250 -24.97 -18.13 -7.70
C SER A 250 -23.55 -17.65 -7.44
N LYS A 251 -22.96 -16.89 -8.38
CA LYS A 251 -21.63 -16.32 -8.16
C LYS A 251 -21.63 -15.31 -7.03
N LEU A 252 -22.73 -14.61 -6.74
CA LEU A 252 -22.76 -13.69 -5.60
C LEU A 252 -22.46 -14.38 -4.26
N PHE A 253 -22.84 -15.66 -4.15
CA PHE A 253 -22.71 -16.47 -2.94
C PHE A 253 -21.47 -17.37 -2.92
N GLU A 254 -20.79 -17.50 -4.06
CA GLU A 254 -19.56 -18.27 -4.18
C GLU A 254 -18.45 -17.66 -3.30
N ASP A 255 -17.70 -18.52 -2.61
CA ASP A 255 -16.64 -18.18 -1.65
C ASP A 255 -17.09 -17.38 -0.41
N LEU A 256 -18.40 -17.31 -0.13
CA LEU A 256 -18.92 -16.71 1.12
C LEU A 256 -19.15 -17.80 2.18
N ALA A 257 -18.15 -18.03 3.02
CA ALA A 257 -18.18 -19.08 4.04
C ALA A 257 -18.90 -18.69 5.36
N ASP A 258 -19.02 -17.40 5.69
CA ASP A 258 -19.70 -16.92 6.91
C ASP A 258 -20.45 -15.62 6.63
N VAL A 259 -21.66 -15.53 7.17
CA VAL A 259 -22.52 -14.34 7.14
C VAL A 259 -22.45 -13.72 8.53
N HIS A 260 -22.49 -12.40 8.66
CA HIS A 260 -22.40 -11.70 9.95
C HIS A 260 -23.66 -11.88 10.81
N LEU A 261 -23.94 -13.12 11.16
CA LEU A 261 -25.01 -13.55 12.04
C LEU A 261 -24.42 -13.75 13.45
N ASN A 262 -25.21 -13.42 14.46
CA ASN A 262 -24.95 -13.80 15.84
C ASN A 262 -24.86 -15.33 15.92
N TRP A 263 -24.08 -15.86 16.87
CA TRP A 263 -24.05 -17.29 17.16
C TRP A 263 -25.47 -17.79 17.39
N LEU A 264 -26.03 -18.44 16.38
CA LEU A 264 -27.32 -19.09 16.43
C LEU A 264 -27.27 -20.18 17.52
N PRO A 265 -28.42 -20.58 18.08
CA PRO A 265 -28.47 -21.71 19.00
C PRO A 265 -27.70 -22.91 18.41
N ASN A 266 -26.80 -23.52 19.20
CA ASN A 266 -25.91 -24.63 18.80
C ASN A 266 -24.70 -24.29 17.92
N ASP A 267 -24.19 -23.05 17.92
CA ASP A 267 -23.03 -22.63 17.10
C ASP A 267 -23.24 -22.83 15.59
N ALA A 268 -24.49 -22.82 15.14
CA ALA A 268 -24.82 -22.95 13.73
C ALA A 268 -24.33 -21.72 12.94
N LYS A 269 -23.64 -21.98 11.83
CA LYS A 269 -23.16 -20.97 10.88
C LYS A 269 -23.79 -21.24 9.52
N PRO A 270 -24.98 -20.70 9.24
CA PRO A 270 -25.64 -20.91 7.96
C PRO A 270 -24.83 -20.25 6.84
N SER A 271 -24.91 -20.82 5.65
CA SER A 271 -24.30 -20.21 4.46
C SER A 271 -24.96 -18.88 4.11
N ALA A 272 -24.25 -18.04 3.35
CA ALA A 272 -24.82 -16.80 2.80
C ALA A 272 -26.08 -17.03 1.96
N GLU A 273 -26.16 -18.15 1.24
CA GLU A 273 -27.34 -18.53 0.48
C GLU A 273 -28.51 -18.91 1.40
N THR A 274 -28.25 -19.64 2.48
CA THR A 274 -29.27 -19.98 3.48
C THR A 274 -29.81 -18.72 4.18
N ALA A 275 -28.94 -17.78 4.54
CA ALA A 275 -29.34 -16.50 5.13
C ALA A 275 -30.17 -15.65 4.16
N TYR A 276 -29.79 -15.64 2.87
CA TYR A 276 -30.55 -14.99 1.81
C TYR A 276 -31.93 -15.63 1.62
N ASN A 277 -32.01 -16.97 1.55
CA ASN A 277 -33.28 -17.69 1.38
C ASN A 277 -34.24 -17.39 2.53
N GLN A 278 -33.73 -17.32 3.75
CA GLN A 278 -34.51 -16.95 4.92
C GLN A 278 -34.94 -15.47 4.90
N PHE A 279 -34.08 -14.56 4.43
CA PHE A 279 -34.48 -13.16 4.23
C PHE A 279 -35.60 -13.05 3.19
N VAL A 280 -35.49 -13.74 2.05
CA VAL A 280 -36.52 -13.77 1.00
C VAL A 280 -37.81 -14.35 1.55
N TYR A 281 -37.74 -15.40 2.36
CA TYR A 281 -38.91 -15.99 3.02
C TYR A 281 -39.63 -15.00 3.95
N SER A 282 -38.87 -14.25 4.76
CA SER A 282 -39.43 -13.18 5.58
C SER A 282 -39.97 -12.01 4.74
N TYR A 283 -39.27 -11.61 3.69
CA TYR A 283 -39.65 -10.47 2.84
C TYR A 283 -40.89 -10.76 1.97
N THR A 284 -41.06 -11.99 1.51
CA THR A 284 -42.19 -12.46 0.69
C THR A 284 -43.34 -13.06 1.51
N LEU A 285 -43.30 -12.92 2.85
CA LEU A 285 -44.38 -13.35 3.75
C LEU A 285 -44.66 -14.86 3.68
N GLY A 286 -43.61 -15.66 3.45
CA GLY A 286 -43.66 -17.11 3.39
C GLY A 286 -44.08 -17.71 2.05
N VAL A 287 -44.26 -16.90 1.00
CA VAL A 287 -44.63 -17.36 -0.35
C VAL A 287 -43.41 -17.87 -1.14
N GLY A 288 -42.27 -17.18 -1.03
CA GLY A 288 -41.01 -17.55 -1.70
C GLY A 288 -39.88 -17.82 -0.70
N GLY A 289 -38.77 -18.42 -1.17
CA GLY A 289 -37.61 -18.74 -0.31
C GLY A 289 -37.80 -19.98 0.56
N GLU A 290 -36.82 -20.26 1.42
CA GLU A 290 -36.83 -21.42 2.32
C GLU A 290 -36.59 -20.99 3.77
N ALA A 291 -37.42 -21.50 4.67
CA ALA A 291 -37.30 -21.29 6.10
C ALA A 291 -36.06 -21.99 6.66
N TYR A 292 -35.26 -21.25 7.41
CA TYR A 292 -34.19 -21.78 8.24
C TYR A 292 -34.78 -22.69 9.34
N GLU A 293 -34.31 -23.93 9.41
CA GLU A 293 -34.79 -24.98 10.33
C GLU A 293 -36.26 -25.45 10.15
N GLY A 294 -36.91 -25.11 9.03
CA GLY A 294 -38.19 -25.70 8.60
C GLY A 294 -39.45 -25.26 9.37
N ASP A 295 -39.34 -24.99 10.67
CA ASP A 295 -40.46 -24.55 11.55
C ASP A 295 -40.54 -23.00 11.71
N TYR A 296 -39.84 -22.24 10.87
CA TYR A 296 -39.87 -20.78 10.93
C TYR A 296 -41.16 -20.23 10.28
N ASP A 297 -42.11 -19.83 11.11
CA ASP A 297 -43.30 -19.08 10.69
C ASP A 297 -43.10 -17.59 10.96
N VAL A 298 -43.18 -16.78 9.90
CA VAL A 298 -42.93 -15.33 9.93
C VAL A 298 -43.89 -14.60 10.87
N PHE A 299 -45.15 -15.02 10.94
CA PHE A 299 -46.17 -14.40 11.78
C PHE A 299 -45.96 -14.77 13.25
N ASN A 300 -45.73 -16.05 13.54
CA ASN A 300 -45.45 -16.49 14.91
C ASN A 300 -44.13 -15.91 15.43
N ALA A 301 -43.11 -15.80 14.58
CA ALA A 301 -41.83 -15.18 14.95
C ALA A 301 -42.00 -13.70 15.33
N ALA A 302 -42.79 -12.94 14.58
CA ALA A 302 -43.10 -11.56 14.91
C ALA A 302 -43.93 -11.43 16.20
N GLN A 303 -44.94 -12.30 16.41
CA GLN A 303 -45.78 -12.28 17.63
C GLN A 303 -44.97 -12.57 18.89
N LEU A 304 -43.99 -13.46 18.76
CA LEU A 304 -43.08 -13.82 19.84
C LEU A 304 -41.90 -12.84 19.97
N GLY A 305 -41.82 -11.79 19.14
CA GLY A 305 -40.73 -10.82 19.14
C GLY A 305 -39.36 -11.43 18.81
N LYS A 306 -39.33 -12.52 18.02
CA LYS A 306 -38.11 -13.21 17.59
C LYS A 306 -37.37 -12.44 16.48
N GLY A 307 -36.96 -11.22 16.79
CA GLY A 307 -36.06 -10.41 15.97
C GLY A 307 -36.70 -9.61 14.83
N VAL A 308 -38.02 -9.71 14.66
CA VAL A 308 -38.81 -8.89 13.73
C VAL A 308 -39.83 -8.09 14.52
N THR A 309 -39.93 -6.78 14.28
CA THR A 309 -40.85 -5.90 15.00
C THR A 309 -42.16 -5.68 14.23
N PHE A 310 -43.28 -5.69 14.93
CA PHE A 310 -44.56 -5.22 14.39
C PHE A 310 -44.57 -3.70 14.25
N ILE A 311 -44.98 -3.22 13.09
CA ILE A 311 -45.42 -1.85 12.87
C ILE A 311 -46.90 -1.83 13.26
N GLY A 312 -47.33 -0.94 14.15
CA GLY A 312 -48.66 -0.98 14.77
C GLY A 312 -49.83 -0.98 13.75
N ASN A 313 -51.04 -1.35 14.24
CA ASN A 313 -52.31 -1.54 13.49
C ASN A 313 -52.49 -2.89 12.77
N ASP A 314 -52.08 -4.01 13.38
CA ASP A 314 -52.28 -5.38 12.83
C ASP A 314 -51.64 -5.60 11.45
N GLU A 315 -50.61 -4.82 11.10
CA GLU A 315 -49.89 -4.95 9.84
C GLU A 315 -48.93 -6.17 9.88
N VAL A 316 -48.73 -6.79 8.72
CA VAL A 316 -47.86 -7.96 8.58
C VAL A 316 -46.41 -7.56 8.92
N PRO A 317 -45.63 -8.38 9.65
CA PRO A 317 -44.22 -8.11 9.90
C PRO A 317 -43.44 -7.84 8.61
N ILE A 318 -42.84 -6.67 8.55
CA ILE A 318 -41.88 -6.26 7.52
C ILE A 318 -40.50 -6.44 8.15
N THR A 319 -39.49 -6.85 7.37
CA THR A 319 -38.08 -7.09 7.71
C THR A 319 -37.39 -5.89 8.39
N ASN A 320 -37.86 -5.42 9.54
CA ASN A 320 -37.46 -4.19 10.24
C ASN A 320 -37.30 -2.98 9.29
N GLU A 321 -38.25 -2.81 8.35
CA GLU A 321 -38.22 -1.77 7.30
C GLU A 321 -37.07 -1.87 6.28
N VAL A 322 -36.32 -2.97 6.26
CA VAL A 322 -35.24 -3.20 5.30
C VAL A 322 -35.82 -3.58 3.94
N SER A 323 -35.41 -2.86 2.89
CA SER A 323 -35.72 -3.22 1.50
C SER A 323 -34.85 -4.37 0.99
N PHE A 324 -35.29 -5.06 -0.06
CA PHE A 324 -34.48 -6.09 -0.72
C PHE A 324 -33.11 -5.57 -1.16
N CYS A 325 -33.06 -4.36 -1.73
CA CYS A 325 -31.82 -3.74 -2.20
C CYS A 325 -30.86 -3.37 -1.06
N ASP A 326 -31.39 -2.93 0.09
CA ASP A 326 -30.58 -2.66 1.27
C ASP A 326 -30.02 -3.94 1.90
N TYR A 327 -30.73 -5.06 1.80
CA TYR A 327 -30.21 -6.36 2.23
C TYR A 327 -29.07 -6.85 1.34
N VAL A 328 -29.24 -6.81 0.00
CA VAL A 328 -28.25 -7.39 -0.93
C VAL A 328 -27.00 -6.51 -1.07
N TRP A 329 -27.18 -5.20 -1.23
CA TRP A 329 -26.14 -4.22 -1.57
C TRP A 329 -25.86 -3.22 -0.45
N GLY A 330 -26.37 -3.46 0.74
CA GLY A 330 -26.29 -2.55 1.89
C GLY A 330 -25.88 -3.24 3.19
N PHE A 331 -25.96 -2.46 4.26
CA PHE A 331 -25.99 -2.98 5.62
C PHE A 331 -27.45 -3.06 6.06
N SER A 332 -27.83 -4.18 6.69
CA SER A 332 -29.21 -4.41 7.11
C SER A 332 -29.30 -4.98 8.52
N ASN A 333 -30.41 -4.69 9.20
CA ASN A 333 -30.78 -5.22 10.51
C ASN A 333 -32.08 -6.04 10.43
N TRP A 334 -32.28 -6.75 9.31
CA TRP A 334 -33.54 -7.39 8.95
C TRP A 334 -34.06 -8.37 10.03
N ASN A 335 -33.17 -8.88 10.87
CA ASN A 335 -33.50 -9.61 12.09
C ASN A 335 -32.57 -9.19 13.26
N SER A 336 -33.11 -8.48 14.24
CA SER A 336 -32.33 -7.89 15.35
C SER A 336 -31.72 -8.93 16.30
N THR A 337 -32.28 -10.14 16.37
CA THR A 337 -31.69 -11.24 17.16
C THR A 337 -30.53 -11.90 16.44
N TRP A 338 -30.54 -11.86 15.12
CA TRP A 338 -29.57 -12.56 14.30
C TRP A 338 -28.46 -11.65 13.81
N THR A 339 -28.63 -10.32 13.77
CA THR A 339 -27.58 -9.41 13.34
C THR A 339 -26.67 -8.98 14.50
N ARG A 340 -25.35 -9.10 14.33
CA ARG A 340 -24.37 -8.55 15.29
C ARG A 340 -24.33 -7.03 15.18
N ASP A 341 -24.41 -6.33 16.31
CA ASP A 341 -24.40 -4.85 16.37
C ASP A 341 -25.47 -4.17 15.52
N ASN A 342 -26.58 -4.88 15.20
CA ASN A 342 -27.62 -4.43 14.25
C ASN A 342 -27.11 -4.11 12.84
N GLU A 343 -26.00 -4.70 12.38
CA GLU A 343 -25.49 -4.48 11.02
C GLU A 343 -24.97 -5.79 10.40
N MET A 344 -25.83 -6.48 9.65
CA MET A 344 -25.43 -7.52 8.72
C MET A 344 -24.95 -6.91 7.40
N ILE A 345 -23.82 -7.39 6.90
CA ILE A 345 -23.33 -7.07 5.57
C ILE A 345 -24.08 -7.87 4.51
N GLY A 346 -24.56 -7.20 3.47
CA GLY A 346 -25.19 -7.87 2.34
C GLY A 346 -24.21 -8.76 1.57
N PRO A 347 -24.66 -9.89 0.99
CA PRO A 347 -23.81 -10.80 0.22
C PRO A 347 -23.14 -10.09 -0.98
N GLY A 348 -23.82 -9.12 -1.58
CA GLY A 348 -23.26 -8.31 -2.67
C GLY A 348 -22.11 -7.42 -2.22
N ILE A 349 -22.24 -6.73 -1.08
CA ILE A 349 -21.13 -5.96 -0.50
C ILE A 349 -19.95 -6.88 -0.20
N GLN A 350 -20.22 -7.98 0.52
CA GLN A 350 -19.17 -8.87 1.01
C GLN A 350 -18.31 -9.41 -0.13
N ARG A 351 -18.94 -9.84 -1.24
CA ARG A 351 -18.21 -10.32 -2.41
C ARG A 351 -17.43 -9.21 -3.11
N LYS A 352 -18.10 -8.10 -3.46
CA LYS A 352 -17.50 -7.02 -4.25
C LYS A 352 -16.37 -6.32 -3.49
N GLU A 353 -16.53 -6.07 -2.20
CA GLU A 353 -15.44 -5.55 -1.38
C GLU A 353 -14.31 -6.56 -1.21
N GLY A 354 -14.60 -7.86 -1.15
CA GLY A 354 -13.58 -8.90 -1.10
C GLY A 354 -12.69 -8.93 -2.34
N VAL A 355 -13.29 -8.73 -3.52
CA VAL A 355 -12.57 -8.55 -4.78
C VAL A 355 -11.75 -7.25 -4.78
N LEU A 356 -12.33 -6.16 -4.29
CA LEU A 356 -11.65 -4.87 -4.17
C LEU A 356 -10.42 -4.94 -3.26
N ARG A 357 -10.47 -5.72 -2.16
CA ARG A 357 -9.32 -5.95 -1.27
C ARG A 357 -8.15 -6.60 -2.02
N SER A 358 -8.42 -7.62 -2.84
CA SER A 358 -7.40 -8.28 -3.66
C SER A 358 -6.81 -7.36 -4.72
N LEU A 359 -7.64 -6.52 -5.35
CA LEU A 359 -7.18 -5.50 -6.30
C LEU A 359 -6.25 -4.48 -5.63
N VAL A 360 -6.64 -3.93 -4.47
CA VAL A 360 -5.83 -2.98 -3.71
C VAL A 360 -4.53 -3.63 -3.24
N TYR A 361 -4.58 -4.87 -2.74
CA TYR A 361 -3.39 -5.64 -2.38
C TYR A 361 -2.40 -5.74 -3.55
N LEU A 362 -2.90 -6.16 -4.72
CA LEU A 362 -2.07 -6.36 -5.90
C LEU A 362 -1.45 -5.04 -6.36
N GLN A 363 -2.24 -3.98 -6.45
CA GLN A 363 -1.73 -2.66 -6.82
C GLN A 363 -0.67 -2.15 -5.82
N VAL A 364 -0.90 -2.35 -4.52
CA VAL A 364 0.02 -1.94 -3.46
C VAL A 364 1.33 -2.72 -3.53
N SER A 365 1.26 -4.02 -3.81
CA SER A 365 2.43 -4.88 -3.99
C SER A 365 3.28 -4.44 -5.19
N ILE A 366 2.67 -4.28 -6.37
CA ILE A 366 3.39 -3.97 -7.63
C ILE A 366 4.11 -2.63 -7.50
N SER A 367 3.36 -1.57 -7.20
CA SER A 367 3.94 -0.22 -7.11
C SER A 367 4.86 -0.06 -5.89
N GLY A 368 4.64 -0.85 -4.84
CA GLY A 368 5.47 -0.82 -3.62
C GLY A 368 6.85 -1.41 -3.84
N GLN A 369 6.95 -2.50 -4.62
CA GLN A 369 8.25 -3.05 -4.99
C GLN A 369 8.90 -2.28 -6.15
N ALA A 370 8.11 -1.75 -7.10
CA ALA A 370 8.63 -0.94 -8.19
C ALA A 370 9.35 0.34 -7.69
N LEU A 371 8.97 0.84 -6.51
CA LEU A 371 9.64 1.96 -5.85
C LEU A 371 11.13 1.73 -5.62
N ILE A 372 11.61 0.47 -5.48
CA ILE A 372 13.05 0.15 -5.34
C ILE A 372 13.85 0.71 -6.53
N PHE A 373 13.30 0.66 -7.74
CA PHE A 373 13.97 1.15 -8.94
C PHE A 373 14.07 2.69 -8.98
N VAL A 374 13.15 3.39 -8.32
CA VAL A 374 13.18 4.85 -8.20
C VAL A 374 14.16 5.26 -7.10
N THR A 375 14.10 4.62 -5.93
CA THR A 375 14.94 5.00 -4.78
C THR A 375 16.42 4.74 -5.05
N ARG A 376 16.77 3.72 -5.85
CA ARG A 376 18.18 3.48 -6.24
C ARG A 376 18.79 4.58 -7.09
N THR A 377 17.97 5.29 -7.89
CA THR A 377 18.41 6.41 -8.75
C THR A 377 18.12 7.78 -8.13
N ALA A 378 17.66 7.82 -6.87
CA ALA A 378 17.36 9.06 -6.15
C ALA A 378 18.56 9.99 -5.99
N GLY A 379 19.78 9.45 -5.86
CA GLY A 379 20.99 10.27 -5.73
C GLY A 379 21.52 10.85 -7.05
N SER A 380 21.24 10.22 -8.19
CA SER A 380 21.90 10.53 -9.47
C SER A 380 21.08 11.40 -10.43
N ASN A 381 19.83 11.76 -10.08
CA ASN A 381 18.90 12.47 -10.98
C ASN A 381 18.74 11.81 -12.37
N ASN A 382 18.97 10.50 -12.46
CA ASN A 382 18.71 9.71 -13.66
C ASN A 382 17.32 9.09 -13.58
N TRP A 383 16.72 8.74 -14.72
CA TRP A 383 15.47 7.98 -14.74
C TRP A 383 15.65 6.56 -14.18
N PHE A 384 14.60 5.96 -13.59
CA PHE A 384 14.67 4.66 -12.94
C PHE A 384 15.13 3.53 -13.89
N PHE A 385 14.89 3.67 -15.20
CA PHE A 385 15.28 2.72 -16.24
C PHE A 385 16.69 2.97 -16.81
N ALA A 386 17.33 4.09 -16.51
CA ALA A 386 18.62 4.45 -17.08
C ALA A 386 19.79 3.66 -16.46
N GLU A 387 19.68 3.30 -15.18
CA GLU A 387 20.69 2.52 -14.48
C GLU A 387 20.27 1.05 -14.41
N LYS A 388 21.08 0.15 -14.96
CA LYS A 388 20.75 -1.28 -14.95
C LYS A 388 20.77 -1.83 -13.51
N PRO A 389 19.66 -2.43 -13.02
CA PRO A 389 19.64 -3.14 -11.74
C PRO A 389 20.49 -4.41 -11.79
N CYS A 390 20.98 -4.87 -10.64
CA CYS A 390 21.61 -6.19 -10.60
C CYS A 390 20.61 -7.28 -10.98
N ASN A 391 21.08 -8.35 -11.63
CA ASN A 391 20.20 -9.44 -12.08
C ASN A 391 19.45 -10.08 -10.91
N LEU A 392 20.07 -10.11 -9.72
CA LEU A 392 19.46 -10.66 -8.51
C LEU A 392 18.22 -9.86 -8.09
N LEU A 393 18.29 -8.52 -8.14
CA LEU A 393 17.15 -7.64 -7.83
C LEU A 393 16.01 -7.84 -8.84
N LEU A 394 16.32 -7.98 -10.14
CA LEU A 394 15.30 -8.26 -11.16
C LEU A 394 14.62 -9.60 -10.95
N ILE A 395 15.39 -10.66 -10.67
CA ILE A 395 14.84 -12.00 -10.42
C ILE A 395 13.95 -11.98 -9.17
N ALA A 396 14.40 -11.32 -8.10
CA ALA A 396 13.62 -11.21 -6.87
C ALA A 396 12.33 -10.41 -7.08
N PHE A 397 12.38 -9.30 -7.82
CA PHE A 397 11.19 -8.53 -8.19
C PHE A 397 10.21 -9.39 -9.00
N VAL A 398 10.67 -10.03 -10.08
CA VAL A 398 9.79 -10.86 -10.93
C VAL A 398 9.17 -12.00 -10.12
N PHE A 399 9.95 -12.69 -9.30
CA PHE A 399 9.45 -13.77 -8.45
C PHE A 399 8.37 -13.26 -7.47
N ALA A 400 8.66 -12.18 -6.74
CA ALA A 400 7.73 -11.63 -5.78
C ALA A 400 6.45 -11.09 -6.44
N GLN A 401 6.55 -10.52 -7.65
CA GLN A 401 5.41 -10.05 -8.42
C GLN A 401 4.58 -11.17 -9.04
N VAL A 402 5.19 -12.27 -9.45
CA VAL A 402 4.45 -13.46 -9.88
C VAL A 402 3.66 -14.02 -8.70
N VAL A 403 4.29 -14.17 -7.53
CA VAL A 403 3.60 -14.65 -6.32
C VAL A 403 2.47 -13.70 -5.92
N ALA A 404 2.71 -12.39 -5.90
CA ALA A 404 1.68 -11.40 -5.59
C ALA A 404 0.53 -11.42 -6.60
N SER A 405 0.82 -11.58 -7.90
CA SER A 405 -0.20 -11.65 -8.95
C SER A 405 -1.04 -12.92 -8.82
N VAL A 406 -0.44 -14.06 -8.47
CA VAL A 406 -1.17 -15.31 -8.22
C VAL A 406 -2.07 -15.16 -6.99
N ILE A 407 -1.59 -14.56 -5.90
CA ILE A 407 -2.38 -14.31 -4.69
C ILE A 407 -3.53 -13.33 -4.98
N GLY A 408 -3.27 -12.26 -5.72
CA GLY A 408 -4.31 -11.29 -6.11
C GLY A 408 -5.35 -11.87 -7.07
N TRP A 409 -4.93 -12.76 -7.98
CA TRP A 409 -5.84 -13.44 -8.90
C TRP A 409 -6.74 -14.42 -8.15
N ILE A 410 -6.16 -15.36 -7.39
CA ILE A 410 -6.90 -16.47 -6.77
C ILE A 410 -7.61 -16.03 -5.48
N GLY A 411 -7.00 -15.13 -4.71
CA GLY A 411 -7.47 -14.77 -3.37
C GLY A 411 -7.35 -15.93 -2.38
N PHE A 412 -8.16 -15.87 -1.32
CA PHE A 412 -8.19 -16.89 -0.26
C PHE A 412 -9.55 -17.58 -0.14
N GLY A 413 -10.34 -17.60 -1.22
CA GLY A 413 -11.66 -18.22 -1.21
C GLY A 413 -12.55 -17.71 -0.07
N GLY A 414 -12.49 -16.40 0.23
CA GLY A 414 -13.27 -15.77 1.28
C GLY A 414 -12.68 -15.80 2.69
N TYR A 415 -11.46 -16.35 2.89
CA TYR A 415 -10.75 -16.29 4.17
C TYR A 415 -9.88 -15.02 4.31
N PRO A 416 -9.76 -14.39 5.50
CA PRO A 416 -10.54 -14.63 6.73
C PRO A 416 -12.02 -14.29 6.52
N THR A 417 -12.90 -15.02 7.21
CA THR A 417 -14.35 -14.75 7.16
C THR A 417 -14.64 -13.36 7.75
N ASP A 418 -15.85 -12.84 7.51
CA ASP A 418 -16.35 -11.53 7.98
C ASP A 418 -16.01 -10.30 7.08
N ARG A 419 -16.06 -9.06 7.62
CA ARG A 419 -15.93 -7.77 6.89
C ARG A 419 -14.59 -7.60 6.16
N ILE A 420 -13.71 -8.59 6.24
CA ILE A 420 -12.35 -8.56 5.71
C ILE A 420 -12.05 -9.73 4.78
N ALA A 421 -13.09 -10.40 4.26
CA ALA A 421 -12.99 -11.48 3.28
C ALA A 421 -12.16 -11.09 2.06
N VAL A 422 -11.36 -12.04 1.56
CA VAL A 422 -10.47 -11.85 0.41
C VAL A 422 -10.88 -12.80 -0.71
N ILE A 423 -11.38 -12.22 -1.79
CA ILE A 423 -11.83 -12.95 -2.98
C ILE A 423 -10.94 -12.52 -4.14
N GLY A 424 -10.56 -13.49 -4.97
CA GLY A 424 -9.69 -13.25 -6.11
C GLY A 424 -10.26 -12.20 -7.06
N CYS A 425 -9.44 -11.24 -7.49
CA CYS A 425 -9.90 -10.18 -8.40
C CYS A 425 -10.00 -10.61 -9.87
N GLY A 426 -9.54 -11.82 -10.20
CA GLY A 426 -9.56 -12.36 -11.54
C GLY A 426 -8.56 -11.69 -12.50
N GLY A 427 -8.48 -12.22 -13.73
CA GLY A 427 -7.47 -11.81 -14.70
C GLY A 427 -7.63 -10.37 -15.21
N GLY A 428 -8.87 -9.88 -15.35
CA GLY A 428 -9.14 -8.54 -15.85
C GLY A 428 -8.63 -7.44 -14.92
N TYR A 429 -8.99 -7.52 -13.63
CA TYR A 429 -8.49 -6.58 -12.62
C TYR A 429 -7.01 -6.74 -12.34
N THR A 430 -6.46 -7.95 -12.49
CA THR A 430 -5.00 -8.17 -12.42
C THR A 430 -4.27 -7.33 -13.47
N LEU A 431 -4.76 -7.32 -14.72
CA LEU A 431 -4.16 -6.52 -15.79
C LEU A 431 -4.32 -5.01 -15.53
N ILE A 432 -5.50 -4.57 -15.06
CA ILE A 432 -5.75 -3.18 -14.71
C ILE A 432 -4.79 -2.72 -13.61
N ALA A 433 -4.56 -3.53 -12.57
CA ALA A 433 -3.63 -3.22 -11.49
C ALA A 433 -2.19 -3.02 -12.00
N TRP A 434 -1.74 -3.88 -12.93
CA TRP A 434 -0.43 -3.76 -13.57
C TRP A 434 -0.29 -2.49 -14.39
N LEU A 435 -1.26 -2.22 -15.29
CA LEU A 435 -1.25 -1.02 -16.12
C LEU A 435 -1.31 0.25 -15.27
N TRP A 436 -2.15 0.25 -14.24
CA TRP A 436 -2.25 1.35 -13.27
C TRP A 436 -0.92 1.60 -12.57
N ALA A 437 -0.30 0.55 -12.04
CA ALA A 437 0.99 0.67 -11.35
C ALA A 437 2.09 1.21 -12.27
N ILE A 438 2.15 0.76 -13.54
CA ILE A 438 3.12 1.24 -14.53
C ILE A 438 2.92 2.73 -14.82
N VAL A 439 1.69 3.15 -15.10
CA VAL A 439 1.38 4.56 -15.42
C VAL A 439 1.74 5.48 -14.27
N TRP A 440 1.39 5.10 -13.04
CA TRP A 440 1.66 5.90 -11.84
C TRP A 440 3.12 5.86 -11.39
N GLN A 441 3.94 4.98 -11.96
CA GLN A 441 5.37 4.91 -11.68
C GLN A 441 6.16 6.03 -12.35
N PHE A 442 5.80 6.46 -13.57
CA PHE A 442 6.56 7.48 -14.30
C PHE A 442 6.65 8.85 -13.58
N PRO A 443 5.57 9.37 -12.98
CA PRO A 443 5.64 10.64 -12.25
C PRO A 443 6.55 10.63 -11.02
N LEU A 444 6.86 9.45 -10.44
CA LEU A 444 7.77 9.37 -9.28
C LEU A 444 9.16 9.91 -9.61
N ASP A 445 9.64 9.70 -10.83
CA ASP A 445 10.92 10.25 -11.27
C ASP A 445 10.89 11.78 -11.41
N LEU A 446 9.75 12.35 -11.84
CA LEU A 446 9.57 13.80 -11.88
C LEU A 446 9.55 14.41 -10.47
N ILE A 447 8.88 13.74 -9.53
CA ILE A 447 8.87 14.12 -8.12
C ILE A 447 10.28 14.07 -7.55
N LYS A 448 11.03 12.99 -7.83
CA LYS A 448 12.43 12.83 -7.44
C LYS A 448 13.29 14.01 -7.93
N PHE A 449 13.20 14.37 -9.20
CA PHE A 449 13.97 15.51 -9.75
C PHE A 449 13.58 16.84 -9.09
N THR A 450 12.28 17.05 -8.87
CA THR A 450 11.75 18.26 -8.24
C THR A 450 12.23 18.39 -6.80
N VAL A 451 12.12 17.32 -6.01
CA VAL A 451 12.56 17.30 -4.60
C VAL A 451 14.07 17.51 -4.52
N ASN A 452 14.86 16.81 -5.34
CA ASN A 452 16.30 16.99 -5.38
C ASN A 452 16.71 18.41 -5.76
N TYR A 453 16.03 19.02 -6.73
CA TYR A 453 16.28 20.41 -7.13
C TYR A 453 16.00 21.40 -5.99
N ILE A 454 14.88 21.24 -5.28
CA ILE A 454 14.50 22.10 -4.15
C ILE A 454 15.52 21.98 -3.01
N LEU A 455 15.93 20.75 -2.67
CA LEU A 455 16.85 20.47 -1.57
C LEU A 455 18.29 20.94 -1.88
N THR A 456 18.75 20.80 -3.12
CA THR A 456 20.10 21.21 -3.51
C THR A 456 20.25 22.72 -3.73
N LYS A 457 19.17 23.45 -4.05
CA LYS A 457 19.18 24.91 -4.26
C LYS A 457 19.79 25.68 -3.09
N ASN A 458 19.58 25.22 -1.85
CA ASN A 458 20.12 25.88 -0.65
C ASN A 458 21.56 25.45 -0.30
N THR A 459 22.04 24.32 -0.81
CA THR A 459 23.39 23.81 -0.48
C THR A 459 24.48 24.55 -1.27
N TYR A 460 24.20 24.95 -2.51
CA TYR A 460 25.15 25.69 -3.35
C TYR A 460 25.37 27.14 -2.90
N ALA A 461 24.40 27.76 -2.23
CA ALA A 461 24.57 29.10 -1.66
C ALA A 461 25.52 29.14 -0.45
N SER A 462 25.70 28.02 0.25
CA SER A 462 26.51 27.95 1.48
C SER A 462 27.90 27.33 1.30
N LYS A 463 28.16 26.60 0.20
CA LYS A 463 29.44 25.88 -0.01
C LYS A 463 30.28 26.41 -1.18
N ALA A 464 29.88 27.51 -1.80
CA ALA A 464 30.65 28.15 -2.86
C ALA A 464 31.88 28.89 -2.28
N PHE A 465 32.95 28.13 -2.06
CA PHE A 465 34.30 28.55 -2.45
C PHE A 465 34.90 29.81 -1.80
N THR A 466 34.68 30.07 -0.51
CA THR A 466 35.30 31.25 0.15
C THR A 466 36.60 31.02 0.90
N GLU A 467 37.05 29.78 1.13
CA GLU A 467 38.35 29.58 1.79
C GLU A 467 39.20 28.52 1.08
N ARG A 468 40.09 29.01 0.21
CA ARG A 468 41.33 28.29 -0.10
C ARG A 468 42.09 28.15 1.21
N ILE A 469 42.26 26.91 1.66
CA ILE A 469 43.03 26.55 2.85
C ILE A 469 44.48 27.03 2.63
N ASN A 470 44.82 28.18 3.24
CA ASN A 470 46.20 28.57 3.46
C ASN A 470 46.73 27.77 4.66
N ALA A 471 47.24 26.56 4.41
CA ALA A 471 47.97 25.77 5.40
C ALA A 471 49.41 26.28 5.59
N GLY A 472 49.58 27.61 5.68
CA GLY A 472 50.87 28.28 5.85
C GLY A 472 50.82 29.24 7.03
N HIS A 473 51.88 29.24 7.83
CA HIS A 473 52.09 30.16 8.95
C HIS A 473 51.85 31.62 8.49
N PRO A 474 51.18 32.49 9.28
CA PRO A 474 50.73 33.83 8.87
C PRO A 474 51.83 34.83 8.44
N THR A 475 53.11 34.43 8.46
CA THR A 475 54.26 35.24 8.08
C THR A 475 54.87 34.87 6.72
N MET A 476 54.37 33.83 6.01
CA MET A 476 54.89 33.45 4.70
C MET A 476 54.00 33.96 3.56
N THR A 477 54.42 35.06 2.93
CA THR A 477 53.93 35.47 1.61
C THR A 477 54.54 34.55 0.55
N HIS A 478 53.77 33.56 0.08
CA HIS A 478 54.16 32.77 -1.08
C HIS A 478 53.77 33.51 -2.37
N SER A 479 54.76 33.86 -3.18
CA SER A 479 54.55 34.30 -4.56
C SER A 479 53.96 33.14 -5.40
N VAL A 480 53.03 33.50 -6.29
CA VAL A 480 52.35 32.58 -7.20
C VAL A 480 53.38 31.86 -8.07
N VAL A 481 53.63 30.58 -7.78
CA VAL A 481 54.48 29.74 -8.63
C VAL A 481 53.64 29.27 -9.81
N THR A 482 53.79 29.95 -10.95
CA THR A 482 53.21 29.53 -12.23
C THR A 482 53.92 28.28 -12.76
N ASN A 483 53.22 27.47 -13.59
CA ASN A 483 53.75 26.21 -14.14
C ASN A 483 55.10 26.38 -14.88
N THR A 484 55.38 27.57 -15.39
CA THR A 484 56.67 27.94 -16.00
C THR A 484 57.85 27.96 -15.00
N GLN A 485 57.62 28.22 -13.72
CA GLN A 485 58.69 28.15 -12.70
C GLN A 485 59.03 26.72 -12.27
N ARG A 486 58.09 25.76 -12.40
CA ARG A 486 58.37 24.34 -12.11
C ARG A 486 59.30 23.71 -13.14
N SER A 487 59.15 24.04 -14.43
CA SER A 487 60.01 23.48 -15.49
C SER A 487 61.45 24.02 -15.41
N ILE A 488 61.63 25.30 -15.07
CA ILE A 488 62.96 25.91 -14.94
C ILE A 488 63.73 25.37 -13.72
N ARG A 489 63.04 24.99 -12.64
CA ARG A 489 63.69 24.41 -11.45
C ARG A 489 64.08 22.95 -11.64
N ALA A 490 63.30 22.19 -12.42
CA ALA A 490 63.62 20.80 -12.77
C ALA A 490 64.80 20.69 -13.76
N SER A 491 65.09 21.74 -14.55
CA SER A 491 66.23 21.74 -15.48
C SER A 491 67.57 22.20 -14.87
N ARG A 492 67.60 22.63 -13.60
CA ARG A 492 68.81 23.15 -12.93
C ARG A 492 69.41 22.19 -11.90
N THR A 493 68.98 20.94 -11.87
CA THR A 493 69.60 19.88 -11.08
C THR A 493 70.03 18.74 -12.01
N VAL A 494 71.15 18.97 -12.71
CA VAL A 494 72.14 17.97 -13.13
C VAL A 494 73.50 18.56 -12.77
#